data_AF-A0A1V6SYG5-F1
#
_entry.id   AF-A0A1V6SYG5-F1
#
_cell.length_a   1.000
_cell.length_b   1.000
_cell.length_c   1.000
_cell.angle_alpha   90.00
_cell.angle_beta   90.00
_cell.angle_gamma   90.00
#
_symmetry.space_group_name_H-M   'P 1'
#
loop_
_entity.id
_entity.type
_entity.pdbx_description
1 polymer ?
#
loop_
_entity_poly.entity_id
_entity_poly.type
_entity_poly.pdbx_seq_one_letter_code
_entity_poly.pdbx_strand_id
1 'polypeptide(L)'
;MGPVSVVLPSDSFITSGGRVTQHPGCVPDWGAGKDGVGRSKAIVLGDTKFNWSSTNAFNVIQSVGNRSYEDSPSIELVRPIEQVQYYGAVYKCRYVYIISDQELVVMRLHLPPSHVRTSPRPQRTRPPPS
;
A
#
# COMPACT_ATOMS: atom_id res chain seq x y z
N MET A 1 24.79 -11.04 -21.37
CA MET A 1 23.50 -10.43 -20.95
C MET A 1 23.79 -9.54 -19.75
N GLY A 2 23.47 -8.25 -19.83
CA GLY A 2 23.51 -7.36 -18.66
C GLY A 2 22.20 -7.47 -17.85
N PRO A 3 22.15 -6.94 -16.62
CA PRO A 3 20.92 -6.90 -15.85
C PRO A 3 19.84 -6.10 -16.59
N VAL A 4 18.58 -6.52 -16.49
CA VAL A 4 17.42 -5.92 -17.19
C VAL A 4 17.30 -4.41 -16.91
N SER A 5 17.83 -3.94 -15.77
CA SER A 5 17.89 -2.51 -15.45
C SER A 5 18.66 -1.67 -16.47
N VAL A 6 19.62 -2.25 -17.22
CA VAL A 6 20.45 -1.53 -18.21
C VAL A 6 19.70 -1.24 -19.52
N VAL A 7 18.62 -1.98 -19.80
CA VAL A 7 17.77 -1.77 -20.98
C VAL A 7 16.52 -0.94 -20.70
N LEU A 8 16.27 -0.58 -19.44
CA LEU A 8 15.22 0.37 -19.10
C LEU A 8 15.67 1.79 -19.48
N PRO A 9 14.73 2.70 -19.80
CA PRO A 9 15.04 4.11 -19.93
C PRO A 9 15.86 4.59 -18.74
N SER A 10 16.88 5.42 -18.98
CA SER A 10 17.84 5.87 -17.95
C SER A 10 17.19 6.64 -16.80
N ASP A 11 15.95 7.07 -16.97
CA ASP A 11 15.11 7.74 -15.99
C ASP A 11 14.12 6.79 -15.30
N SER A 12 14.23 5.48 -15.48
CA SER A 12 13.41 4.50 -14.76
C SER A 12 14.09 4.06 -13.47
N PHE A 13 13.32 3.91 -12.39
CA PHE A 13 13.83 3.47 -11.10
C PHE A 13 12.99 2.34 -10.49
N ILE A 14 13.67 1.49 -9.72
CA ILE A 14 13.12 0.66 -8.66
C ILE A 14 13.99 0.95 -7.43
N THR A 15 13.37 1.35 -6.32
CA THR A 15 14.11 1.85 -5.17
C THR A 15 13.39 1.58 -3.86
N SER A 16 14.13 1.66 -2.75
CA SER A 16 13.54 1.76 -1.42
C SER A 16 12.66 3.01 -1.33
N GLY A 17 11.59 2.91 -0.54
CA GLY A 17 10.58 3.95 -0.47
C GLY A 17 11.07 5.28 0.08
N GLY A 18 12.18 5.29 0.81
CA GLY A 18 12.87 6.51 1.25
C GLY A 18 13.21 7.49 0.12
N ARG A 19 13.45 7.01 -1.11
CA ARG A 19 13.71 7.85 -2.29
C ARG A 19 12.44 8.38 -2.97
N VAL A 20 11.28 7.81 -2.65
CA VAL A 20 9.96 8.27 -3.14
C VAL A 20 9.15 9.00 -2.06
N THR A 21 9.66 9.16 -0.83
CA THR A 21 8.94 9.81 0.27
C THR A 21 8.69 11.29 -0.01
N GLN A 22 7.49 11.61 -0.51
CA GLN A 22 7.01 12.98 -0.72
C GLN A 22 6.07 13.45 0.40
N HIS A 23 5.58 12.51 1.22
CA HIS A 23 4.57 12.75 2.24
C HIS A 23 5.07 12.32 3.63
N PRO A 24 5.27 13.27 4.58
CA PRO A 24 5.63 12.95 5.95
C PRO A 24 4.62 11.97 6.58
N GLY A 25 5.11 10.89 7.18
CA GLY A 25 4.27 9.87 7.82
C GLY A 25 3.66 8.82 6.86
N CYS A 26 3.99 8.85 5.57
CA CYS A 26 3.57 7.83 4.61
C CYS A 26 4.80 7.30 3.85
N VAL A 27 5.41 6.25 4.38
CA VAL A 27 6.72 5.73 3.94
C VAL A 27 6.55 4.27 3.50
N PRO A 28 6.38 4.01 2.19
CA PRO A 28 6.39 2.64 1.68
C PRO A 28 7.79 2.03 1.83
N ASP A 29 7.91 0.70 1.84
CA ASP A 29 9.23 0.04 1.75
C ASP A 29 9.85 0.19 0.36
N TRP A 30 9.01 0.24 -0.68
CA TRP A 30 9.43 0.21 -2.07
C TRP A 30 8.64 1.16 -2.98
N GLY A 31 9.30 1.60 -4.05
CA GLY A 31 8.65 2.29 -5.15
C GLY A 31 9.35 2.04 -6.48
N ALA A 32 8.57 2.05 -7.55
CA ALA A 32 9.09 2.04 -8.91
C ALA A 32 8.36 3.06 -9.78
N GLY A 33 9.07 3.63 -10.74
CA GLY A 33 8.53 4.68 -11.59
C GLY A 33 9.58 5.37 -12.42
N LYS A 34 9.32 6.66 -12.68
CA LYS A 34 10.15 7.49 -13.53
C LYS A 34 10.69 8.68 -12.75
N ASP A 35 12.00 8.89 -12.81
CA ASP A 35 12.66 10.07 -12.33
C ASP A 35 12.16 11.28 -13.13
N GLY A 36 11.84 12.34 -12.40
CA GLY A 36 11.41 13.62 -12.96
C GLY A 36 12.41 14.72 -12.59
N VAL A 37 12.32 15.86 -13.27
CA VAL A 37 13.06 17.07 -12.88
C VAL A 37 12.50 17.53 -11.54
N GLY A 38 13.21 17.23 -10.45
CA GLY A 38 12.78 17.49 -9.07
C GLY A 38 12.42 16.22 -8.32
N ARG A 39 11.14 15.83 -8.32
CA ARG A 39 10.62 14.72 -7.50
C ARG A 39 10.24 13.52 -8.36
N SER A 40 10.84 12.36 -8.08
CA SER A 40 10.53 11.09 -8.73
C SER A 40 9.07 10.67 -8.47
N LYS A 41 8.32 10.34 -9.53
CA LYS A 41 6.92 9.92 -9.45
C LYS A 41 6.82 8.41 -9.55
N ALA A 42 6.49 7.77 -8.44
CA ALA A 42 6.22 6.35 -8.42
C ALA A 42 4.92 6.02 -9.18
N ILE A 43 4.99 5.07 -10.12
CA ILE A 43 3.81 4.49 -10.78
C ILE A 43 3.26 3.31 -9.98
N VAL A 44 4.09 2.74 -9.10
CA VAL A 44 3.74 1.66 -8.19
C VAL A 44 4.51 1.82 -6.87
N LEU A 45 3.83 1.52 -5.77
CA LEU A 45 4.38 1.52 -4.40
C LEU A 45 4.10 0.19 -3.73
N GLY A 46 4.96 -0.23 -2.81
CA GLY A 46 4.71 -1.49 -2.11
C GLY A 46 5.43 -1.64 -0.79
N ASP A 47 5.08 -2.72 -0.12
CA ASP A 47 5.55 -3.06 1.21
C ASP A 47 5.98 -4.53 1.29
N THR A 48 6.87 -4.83 2.23
CA THR A 48 7.32 -6.19 2.52
C THR A 48 6.68 -6.68 3.80
N LYS A 49 6.11 -7.88 3.80
CA LYS A 49 5.47 -8.49 4.97
C LYS A 49 5.90 -9.94 5.14
N PHE A 50 6.61 -10.22 6.22
CA PHE A 50 6.99 -11.59 6.57
C PHE A 50 5.84 -12.29 7.32
N ASN A 51 5.69 -13.61 7.10
CA ASN A 51 4.67 -14.44 7.75
C ASN A 51 3.24 -13.92 7.51
N TRP A 52 2.99 -13.35 6.33
CA TRP A 52 1.69 -12.81 5.95
C TRP A 52 1.15 -13.47 4.69
N SER A 53 -0.15 -13.75 4.68
CA SER A 53 -0.87 -14.33 3.54
C SER A 53 -2.16 -13.55 3.25
N SER A 54 -2.34 -13.23 1.98
CA SER A 54 -3.52 -12.63 1.39
C SER A 54 -4.76 -13.51 1.57
N THR A 55 -4.60 -14.83 1.53
CA THR A 55 -5.71 -15.78 1.73
C THR A 55 -6.31 -15.61 3.11
N ASN A 56 -5.47 -15.46 4.14
CA ASN A 56 -5.96 -15.22 5.50
C ASN A 56 -6.66 -13.86 5.63
N ALA A 57 -6.11 -12.82 4.99
CA ALA A 57 -6.75 -11.50 4.96
C ALA A 57 -8.12 -11.54 4.27
N PHE A 58 -8.22 -12.21 3.12
CA PHE A 58 -9.48 -12.37 2.39
C PHE A 58 -10.50 -13.20 3.15
N ASN A 59 -10.07 -14.26 3.85
CA ASN A 59 -10.95 -15.03 4.72
C ASN A 59 -11.56 -14.16 5.82
N VAL A 60 -10.77 -13.26 6.43
CA VAL A 60 -11.30 -12.29 7.41
C VAL A 60 -12.35 -11.38 6.78
N ILE A 61 -12.05 -10.80 5.61
CA ILE A 61 -12.97 -9.89 4.90
C ILE A 61 -14.26 -10.61 4.49
N GLN A 62 -14.18 -11.86 4.05
CA GLN A 62 -15.33 -12.63 3.56
C GLN A 62 -16.17 -13.21 4.70
N SER A 63 -15.55 -13.55 5.84
CA SER A 63 -16.23 -14.20 6.97
C SER A 63 -17.25 -13.30 7.69
N VAL A 64 -17.14 -11.99 7.56
CA VAL A 64 -18.02 -11.04 8.28
C VAL A 64 -19.38 -10.79 7.59
N GLY A 65 -19.58 -11.30 6.36
CA GLY A 65 -20.83 -11.15 5.62
C GLY A 65 -21.25 -9.68 5.48
N ASN A 66 -22.41 -9.32 6.05
CA ASN A 66 -22.94 -7.95 6.04
C ASN A 66 -22.38 -7.05 7.16
N ARG A 67 -21.50 -7.56 8.03
CA ARG A 67 -20.87 -6.78 9.12
C ARG A 67 -19.53 -6.22 8.66
N SER A 68 -19.01 -5.26 9.41
CA SER A 68 -17.66 -4.74 9.17
C SER A 68 -16.61 -5.77 9.57
N TYR A 69 -15.57 -5.96 8.75
CA TYR A 69 -14.41 -6.75 9.13
C TYR A 69 -13.60 -6.07 10.23
N GLU A 70 -13.87 -4.78 10.50
CA GLU A 70 -13.19 -4.01 11.54
C GLU A 70 -13.46 -4.52 12.96
N ASP A 71 -14.51 -5.33 13.16
CA ASP A 71 -14.82 -5.94 14.45
C ASP A 71 -14.22 -7.35 14.59
N SER A 72 -13.52 -7.86 13.56
CA SER A 72 -12.87 -9.16 13.62
C SER A 72 -11.69 -9.14 14.60
N PRO A 73 -11.53 -10.18 15.46
CA PRO A 73 -10.34 -10.32 16.29
C PRO A 73 -9.05 -10.49 15.46
N SER A 74 -9.19 -10.83 14.17
CA SER A 74 -8.09 -11.00 13.22
C SER A 74 -7.92 -9.82 12.26
N ILE A 75 -8.42 -8.63 12.62
CA ILE A 75 -8.28 -7.39 11.84
C ILE A 75 -6.84 -7.07 11.42
N GLU A 76 -5.86 -7.46 12.24
CA GLU A 76 -4.44 -7.24 11.96
C GLU A 76 -3.97 -7.92 10.66
N LEU A 77 -4.64 -8.99 10.23
CA LEU A 77 -4.36 -9.67 8.97
C LEU A 77 -4.74 -8.82 7.74
N VAL A 78 -5.67 -7.88 7.89
CA VAL A 78 -6.14 -6.99 6.81
C VAL A 78 -5.29 -5.71 6.73
N ARG A 79 -4.58 -5.34 7.81
CA ARG A 79 -3.79 -4.09 7.88
C ARG A 79 -2.79 -3.91 6.75
N PRO A 80 -2.06 -4.93 6.27
CA PRO A 80 -1.16 -4.75 5.14
C PRO A 80 -1.85 -4.28 3.87
N ILE A 81 -3.08 -4.76 3.61
CA ILE A 81 -3.89 -4.32 2.46
C ILE A 81 -4.29 -2.85 2.66
N GLU A 82 -4.78 -2.48 3.85
CA GLU A 82 -5.15 -1.08 4.16
C GLU A 82 -3.95 -0.14 4.06
N GLN A 83 -2.78 -0.58 4.49
CA GLN A 83 -1.54 0.19 4.48
C GLN A 83 -1.13 0.54 3.05
N VAL A 84 -1.12 -0.42 2.14
CA VAL A 84 -0.78 -0.13 0.74
C VAL A 84 -1.89 0.63 0.02
N GLN A 85 -3.16 0.46 0.39
CA GLN A 85 -4.25 1.32 -0.09
C GLN A 85 -4.04 2.78 0.34
N TYR A 86 -3.64 3.01 1.60
CA TYR A 86 -3.30 4.33 2.11
C TYR A 86 -2.15 4.96 1.32
N TYR A 87 -1.11 4.19 0.99
CA TYR A 87 -0.02 4.66 0.12
C TYR A 87 -0.56 5.13 -1.23
N GLY A 88 -1.36 4.29 -1.90
CA GLY A 88 -1.91 4.61 -3.20
C GLY A 88 -2.79 5.86 -3.18
N ALA A 89 -3.60 6.03 -2.13
CA ALA A 89 -4.41 7.23 -1.94
C ALA A 89 -3.57 8.50 -1.72
N VAL A 90 -2.56 8.44 -0.84
CA VAL A 90 -1.70 9.59 -0.51
C VAL A 90 -0.84 10.02 -1.69
N TYR A 91 -0.19 9.06 -2.35
CA TYR A 91 0.71 9.31 -3.48
C TYR A 91 -0.01 9.43 -4.83
N LYS A 92 -1.34 9.31 -4.86
CA LYS A 92 -2.16 9.24 -6.08
C LYS A 92 -1.65 8.16 -7.04
N CYS A 93 -1.24 7.03 -6.47
CA CYS A 93 -0.66 5.91 -7.17
C CYS A 93 -1.74 4.85 -7.42
N ARG A 94 -1.90 4.45 -8.69
CA ARG A 94 -2.97 3.51 -9.08
C ARG A 94 -2.64 2.07 -8.74
N TYR A 95 -1.36 1.73 -8.71
CA TYR A 95 -0.89 0.37 -8.50
C TYR A 95 -0.14 0.29 -7.19
N VAL A 96 -0.47 -0.71 -6.39
CA VAL A 96 0.26 -0.99 -5.16
C VAL A 96 0.50 -2.49 -5.03
N TYR A 97 1.52 -2.89 -4.29
CA TYR A 97 1.81 -4.30 -4.07
C TYR A 97 2.27 -4.62 -2.66
N ILE A 98 2.14 -5.89 -2.30
CA ILE A 98 2.70 -6.48 -1.09
C ILE A 98 3.56 -7.66 -1.52
N ILE A 99 4.80 -7.70 -1.05
CA ILE A 99 5.67 -8.87 -1.16
C ILE A 99 5.66 -9.58 0.19
N SER A 100 5.39 -10.87 0.19
CA SER A 100 5.63 -11.74 1.34
C SER A 100 6.59 -12.88 1.01
N ASP A 101 6.87 -13.71 2.02
CA ASP A 101 7.58 -14.98 1.88
C ASP A 101 6.84 -16.00 1.00
N GLN A 102 5.54 -15.80 0.76
CA GLN A 102 4.69 -16.77 0.06
C GLN A 102 4.16 -16.24 -1.28
N GLU A 103 3.97 -14.93 -1.41
CA GLU A 103 3.28 -14.38 -2.57
C GLU A 103 3.65 -12.93 -2.88
N LEU A 104 3.38 -12.55 -4.13
CA LEU A 104 3.35 -11.17 -4.59
C LEU A 104 1.90 -10.80 -4.89
N VAL A 105 1.34 -9.91 -4.09
CA VAL A 105 -0.03 -9.39 -4.29
C VAL A 105 0.05 -8.05 -5.00
N VAL A 106 -0.55 -7.94 -6.18
CA VAL A 106 -0.63 -6.68 -6.93
C VAL A 106 -2.08 -6.20 -6.96
N MET A 107 -2.30 -4.95 -6.56
CA MET A 107 -3.62 -4.34 -6.48
C MET A 107 -3.70 -3.10 -7.37
N ARG A 108 -4.81 -3.00 -8.11
CA ARG A 108 -5.19 -1.79 -8.85
C ARG A 108 -6.27 -1.05 -8.07
N LEU A 109 -5.94 0.16 -7.61
CA LEU A 109 -6.87 1.02 -6.91
C LEU A 109 -7.74 1.80 -7.90
N HIS A 110 -9.03 1.89 -7.60
CA HIS A 110 -9.95 2.80 -8.27
C HIS A 110 -10.06 4.07 -7.43
N LEU A 111 -9.09 4.96 -7.60
CA LEU A 111 -9.09 6.24 -6.90
C LEU A 111 -10.16 7.15 -7.52
N PRO A 112 -11.01 7.81 -6.72
CA PRO A 112 -11.98 8.76 -7.24
C PRO A 112 -11.26 9.93 -7.95
N PRO A 113 -11.86 10.50 -9.01
CA PRO A 113 -11.24 11.55 -9.82
C PRO A 113 -11.00 12.87 -9.06
N SER A 114 -11.69 13.09 -7.95
CA SER A 114 -11.48 14.20 -7.03
C SER A 114 -11.12 13.69 -5.63
N HIS A 115 -10.35 14.46 -4.87
CA HIS A 115 -10.20 14.23 -3.43
C HIS A 115 -11.59 14.31 -2.80
N VAL A 116 -12.23 13.17 -2.58
CA VAL A 116 -13.36 13.11 -1.66
C VAL A 116 -12.77 13.52 -0.32
N ARG A 117 -13.21 14.67 0.19
CA ARG A 117 -12.86 15.15 1.52
C ARG A 117 -13.52 14.19 2.51
N THR A 118 -12.90 13.03 2.74
CA THR A 118 -13.33 12.13 3.80
C THR A 118 -13.18 12.92 5.09
N SER A 119 -14.26 13.02 5.87
CA SER A 119 -14.20 13.59 7.21
C SER A 119 -13.01 13.00 7.96
N PRO A 120 -12.30 13.78 8.80
CA PRO A 120 -11.19 13.26 9.60
C PRO A 120 -11.62 11.93 10.22
N ARG A 121 -10.79 10.89 10.04
CA ARG A 121 -11.03 9.60 10.69
C ARG A 121 -11.30 9.89 12.17
N PRO A 122 -12.43 9.46 12.76
CA PRO A 122 -12.68 9.69 14.18
C PRO A 122 -11.46 9.23 14.97
N GLN A 123 -10.87 10.13 15.76
CA GLN A 123 -9.77 9.78 16.64
C GLN A 123 -10.27 8.65 17.56
N ARG A 124 -9.53 7.54 17.66
CA ARG A 124 -9.88 6.41 18.52
C ARG A 124 -10.04 6.90 19.97
N THR A 125 -11.27 7.09 20.41
CA THR A 125 -11.63 7.43 21.81
C THR A 125 -12.16 6.22 22.58
N ARG A 126 -11.89 4.99 22.13
CA ARG A 126 -12.27 3.81 22.92
C ARG A 126 -11.33 3.69 24.13
N PRO A 127 -11.83 3.75 25.37
CA PRO A 127 -11.03 3.39 26.53
C PRO A 127 -10.61 1.92 26.44
N PRO A 128 -9.46 1.55 27.04
CA PRO A 128 -9.03 0.16 27.08
C PRO A 128 -10.07 -0.72 27.79
N PRO A 129 -10.15 -2.02 27.45
CA PRO A 129 -11.05 -2.94 28.14
C PRO A 129 -10.68 -3.03 29.63
N SER A 130 -11.71 -3.00 30.46
CA SER A 130 -11.66 -3.14 31.93
C SER A 130 -11.15 -4.51 32.36
#